data_AF-A0A9E3CIZ2-F1
#
_entry.id   AF-A0A9E3CIZ2-F1
#
_cell.length_a   1.000
_cell.length_b   1.000
_cell.length_c   1.000
_cell.angle_alpha   90.00
_cell.angle_beta   90.00
_cell.angle_gamma   90.00
#
_symmetry.space_group_name_H-M   'P 1'
#
loop_
_entity.id
_entity.type
_entity.pdbx_description
1 polymer ?
#
loop_
_entity_poly.entity_id
_entity_poly.type
_entity_poly.pdbx_seq_one_letter_code
_entity_poly.pdbx_strand_id
1 'polypeptide(L)'
;MKRVGVSLFCLVLCGLCLTRATAAQGDDISRLVGNWSGESVCVNREKFPACKDEQVIYRVVVAEGKSDTVTVTADKLVNGKPETMGVIDFVYDARKQTITGEFKNSRVHVSLEFVVKGDTLEGGFYSLPDRTQVRRVKVQKDK
;
A
#
# COMPACT_ATOMS: atom_id res chain seq x y z
N MET A 1 10.30 -73.95 -9.49
CA MET A 1 9.76 -72.67 -10.00
C MET A 1 10.72 -71.57 -9.53
N LYS A 2 11.69 -71.11 -10.36
CA LYS A 2 11.73 -69.81 -11.10
C LYS A 2 11.49 -68.59 -10.17
N ARG A 3 12.29 -67.52 -9.99
CA ARG A 3 13.55 -66.90 -10.51
C ARG A 3 14.01 -65.87 -9.43
N VAL A 4 15.28 -65.79 -9.01
CA VAL A 4 16.33 -64.78 -9.34
C VAL A 4 15.91 -63.32 -9.58
N GLY A 5 16.58 -62.40 -8.86
CA GLY A 5 16.97 -61.04 -9.29
C GLY A 5 16.19 -59.89 -8.64
N VAL A 6 16.72 -58.69 -8.39
CA VAL A 6 18.04 -58.04 -8.50
C VAL A 6 17.90 -56.74 -7.68
N SER A 7 18.96 -56.33 -6.98
CA SER A 7 19.06 -55.03 -6.29
C SER A 7 19.10 -53.87 -7.29
N LEU A 8 18.39 -52.76 -7.05
CA LEU A 8 18.72 -51.51 -7.72
C LEU A 8 18.40 -50.29 -6.84
N PHE A 9 19.48 -49.74 -6.30
CA PHE A 9 19.62 -48.36 -5.85
C PHE A 9 19.14 -47.42 -6.98
N CYS A 10 18.22 -46.51 -6.70
CA CYS A 10 17.94 -45.38 -7.58
C CYS A 10 17.95 -44.08 -6.77
N LEU A 11 19.17 -43.54 -6.64
CA LEU A 11 19.44 -42.13 -6.36
C LEU A 11 18.76 -41.30 -7.46
N VAL A 12 17.75 -40.53 -7.10
CA VAL A 12 17.26 -39.43 -7.95
C VAL A 12 17.53 -38.12 -7.22
N LEU A 13 18.72 -37.56 -7.49
CA LEU A 13 18.94 -36.13 -7.45
C LEU A 13 18.12 -35.49 -8.59
N CYS A 14 17.16 -34.65 -8.23
CA CYS A 14 16.64 -33.60 -9.09
C CYS A 14 16.20 -32.49 -8.13
N GLY A 15 17.05 -31.53 -7.81
CA GLY A 15 17.48 -30.49 -8.73
C GLY A 15 16.71 -29.23 -8.33
N LEU A 16 17.42 -28.29 -7.71
CA LEU A 16 16.90 -26.99 -7.28
C LEU A 16 16.05 -26.36 -8.40
N CYS A 17 14.78 -26.07 -8.10
CA CYS A 17 14.05 -25.01 -8.77
C CYS A 17 13.48 -24.08 -7.70
N LEU A 18 14.38 -23.35 -7.03
CA LEU A 18 14.03 -22.09 -6.39
C LEU A 18 13.86 -21.05 -7.50
N THR A 19 12.79 -21.16 -8.29
CA THR A 19 12.38 -20.07 -9.16
C THR A 19 11.93 -18.91 -8.29
N ARG A 20 12.84 -17.95 -8.10
CA ARG A 20 12.54 -16.64 -7.53
C ARG A 20 11.63 -15.91 -8.53
N ALA A 21 10.32 -15.98 -8.32
CA ALA A 21 9.36 -15.17 -9.05
C ALA A 21 9.46 -13.72 -8.54
N THR A 22 10.37 -12.94 -9.11
CA THR A 22 10.55 -11.51 -8.79
C THR A 22 10.00 -10.57 -9.87
N ALA A 23 9.26 -11.09 -10.86
CA ALA A 23 8.70 -10.28 -11.95
C ALA A 23 7.24 -9.86 -11.72
N ALA A 24 6.45 -10.63 -10.96
CA ALA A 24 5.01 -10.35 -10.80
C ALA A 24 4.69 -9.09 -9.97
N GLN A 25 5.66 -8.60 -9.19
CA GLN A 25 5.44 -7.50 -8.26
C GLN A 25 5.53 -6.13 -8.94
N GLY A 26 6.34 -6.01 -9.99
CA GLY A 26 6.51 -4.76 -10.77
C GLY A 26 5.28 -4.39 -11.60
N ASP A 27 4.61 -5.37 -12.22
CA ASP A 27 3.36 -5.14 -12.95
C ASP A 27 2.23 -4.75 -11.99
N ASP A 28 2.23 -5.30 -10.77
CA ASP A 28 1.16 -5.05 -9.80
C ASP A 28 1.24 -3.67 -9.16
N ILE A 29 2.45 -3.20 -8.81
CA ILE A 29 2.64 -1.85 -8.27
C ILE A 29 2.35 -0.76 -9.32
N SER A 30 2.61 -1.04 -10.60
CA SER A 30 2.32 -0.10 -11.69
C SER A 30 0.83 0.25 -11.77
N ARG A 31 -0.07 -0.64 -11.30
CA ARG A 31 -1.52 -0.39 -11.22
C ARG A 31 -1.88 0.70 -10.22
N LEU A 32 -1.02 0.99 -9.25
CA LEU A 32 -1.23 2.06 -8.28
C LEU A 32 -0.94 3.44 -8.85
N VAL A 33 -0.14 3.53 -9.92
CA VAL A 33 0.25 4.80 -10.53
C VAL A 33 -0.95 5.52 -11.12
N GLY A 34 -1.02 6.83 -10.90
CA GLY A 34 -2.10 7.70 -11.36
C GLY A 34 -2.66 8.57 -10.24
N ASN A 35 -3.78 9.21 -10.53
CA ASN A 35 -4.50 10.04 -9.57
C ASN A 35 -5.62 9.23 -8.91
N TRP A 36 -5.82 9.47 -7.62
CA TRP A 36 -6.89 8.87 -6.85
C TRP A 36 -7.61 9.95 -6.05
N SER A 37 -8.93 10.02 -6.20
CA SER A 37 -9.75 11.09 -5.60
C SER A 37 -10.84 10.53 -4.71
N GLY A 38 -11.17 11.23 -3.63
CA GLY A 38 -12.25 10.83 -2.73
C GLY A 38 -12.15 11.52 -1.37
N GLU A 39 -12.58 10.81 -0.32
CA GLU A 39 -12.85 11.42 0.98
C GLU A 39 -11.86 10.96 2.06
N SER A 40 -11.52 11.89 2.95
CA SER A 40 -10.78 11.67 4.19
C SER A 40 -11.58 12.25 5.37
N VAL A 41 -12.20 11.37 6.15
CA VAL A 41 -13.20 11.70 7.17
C VAL A 41 -12.64 11.48 8.57
N CYS A 42 -12.82 12.45 9.46
CA CYS A 42 -12.39 12.37 10.85
C CYS A 42 -13.29 11.43 11.66
N VAL A 43 -12.68 10.52 12.44
CA VAL A 43 -13.46 9.51 13.20
C VAL A 43 -13.56 9.79 14.70
N ASN A 44 -12.67 10.61 15.27
CA ASN A 44 -12.69 10.95 16.70
C ASN A 44 -12.38 12.44 16.90
N ARG A 45 -13.42 13.29 16.79
CA ARG A 45 -13.26 14.75 16.89
C ARG A 45 -13.05 15.25 18.32
N GLU A 46 -13.43 14.47 19.33
CA GLU A 46 -13.16 14.81 20.73
C GLU A 46 -11.65 14.78 21.00
N LYS A 47 -10.98 13.72 20.53
CA LYS A 47 -9.51 13.60 20.64
C LYS A 47 -8.77 14.47 19.64
N PHE A 48 -9.34 14.67 18.45
CA PHE A 48 -8.72 15.43 17.36
C PHE A 48 -9.61 16.63 16.93
N PRO A 49 -9.78 17.66 17.79
CA PRO A 49 -10.74 18.75 17.55
C PRO A 49 -10.40 19.64 16.35
N ALA A 50 -9.14 19.68 15.94
CA ALA A 50 -8.70 20.39 14.74
C ALA A 50 -8.98 19.64 13.43
N CYS A 51 -9.39 18.36 13.50
CA CYS A 51 -9.62 17.53 12.32
C CYS A 51 -10.87 18.01 11.57
N LYS A 52 -10.73 18.15 10.25
CA LYS A 52 -11.83 18.49 9.31
C LYS A 52 -11.96 17.39 8.27
N ASP A 53 -13.18 17.16 7.80
CA ASP A 53 -13.36 16.25 6.67
C ASP A 53 -12.87 16.94 5.41
N GLU A 54 -12.20 16.19 4.54
CA GLU A 54 -11.54 16.71 3.36
C GLU A 54 -11.88 15.86 2.15
N GLN A 55 -12.10 16.52 1.01
CA GLN A 55 -11.93 15.90 -0.29
C GLN A 55 -10.44 15.92 -0.63
N VAL A 56 -9.91 14.80 -1.09
CA VAL A 56 -8.47 14.59 -1.32
C VAL A 56 -8.19 14.12 -2.73
N ILE A 57 -7.00 14.45 -3.21
CA ILE A 57 -6.41 13.92 -4.45
C ILE A 57 -5.03 13.37 -4.10
N TYR A 58 -4.78 12.11 -4.41
CA TYR A 58 -3.50 11.44 -4.25
C TYR A 58 -2.88 11.23 -5.62
N ARG A 59 -1.74 11.89 -5.87
CA ARG A 59 -0.95 11.72 -7.08
C ARG A 59 0.14 10.69 -6.80
N VAL A 60 0.04 9.53 -7.42
CA VAL A 60 0.85 8.35 -7.13
C VAL A 60 1.84 8.10 -8.26
N VAL A 61 3.12 8.01 -7.92
CA VAL A 61 4.21 7.65 -8.85
C VAL A 61 5.04 6.52 -8.25
N VAL A 62 5.71 5.72 -9.08
CA VAL A 62 6.69 4.74 -8.59
C VAL A 62 7.87 5.49 -7.99
N ALA A 63 8.33 5.09 -6.81
CA ALA A 63 9.50 5.69 -6.18
C ALA A 63 10.78 5.26 -6.93
N GLU A 64 11.65 6.22 -7.24
CA GLU A 64 12.88 5.94 -7.96
C GLU A 64 13.78 4.95 -7.21
N GLY A 65 14.24 3.92 -7.92
CA GLY A 65 15.13 2.90 -7.38
C GLY A 65 14.48 1.91 -6.39
N LYS A 66 13.16 1.98 -6.16
CA LYS A 66 12.43 1.08 -5.25
C LYS A 66 11.31 0.34 -5.97
N SER A 67 11.43 -0.98 -6.09
CA SER A 67 10.48 -1.82 -6.84
C SER A 67 9.15 -2.06 -6.14
N ASP A 68 9.09 -1.77 -4.84
CA ASP A 68 7.93 -2.05 -3.97
C ASP A 68 7.36 -0.77 -3.33
N THR A 69 7.79 0.41 -3.77
CA THR A 69 7.41 1.67 -3.14
C THR A 69 6.79 2.61 -4.17
N VAL A 70 5.70 3.28 -3.78
CA VAL A 70 5.15 4.42 -4.49
C VAL A 70 5.31 5.69 -3.66
N THR A 71 5.60 6.80 -4.31
CA THR A 71 5.56 8.12 -3.70
C THR A 71 4.21 8.74 -3.98
N VAL A 72 3.52 9.16 -2.92
CA VAL A 72 2.20 9.77 -2.98
C VAL A 72 2.30 11.22 -2.57
N THR A 73 1.93 12.13 -3.48
CA THR A 73 1.66 13.52 -3.12
C THR A 73 0.18 13.63 -2.75
N ALA A 74 -0.08 13.93 -1.47
CA ALA A 74 -1.44 14.03 -0.94
C ALA A 74 -1.88 15.49 -0.91
N ASP A 75 -2.89 15.83 -1.69
CA ASP A 75 -3.52 17.15 -1.74
C ASP A 75 -4.90 17.08 -1.08
N LYS A 76 -5.30 18.15 -0.38
CA LYS A 76 -6.70 18.41 -0.03
C LYS A 76 -7.29 19.42 -1.01
N LEU A 77 -8.60 19.41 -1.18
CA LEU A 77 -9.29 20.45 -1.94
C LEU A 77 -9.76 21.58 -1.02
N VAL A 78 -9.28 22.79 -1.29
CA VAL A 78 -9.73 24.03 -0.64
C VAL A 78 -10.27 24.94 -1.72
N ASN A 79 -11.56 25.31 -1.62
CA ASN A 79 -12.25 26.11 -2.63
C ASN A 79 -12.11 25.53 -4.05
N GLY A 80 -12.16 24.20 -4.17
CA GLY A 80 -12.01 23.48 -5.44
C GLY A 80 -10.59 23.42 -5.98
N LYS A 81 -9.58 23.91 -5.23
CA LYS A 81 -8.17 23.88 -5.65
C LYS A 81 -7.36 22.90 -4.80
N PRO A 82 -6.46 22.11 -5.41
CA PRO A 82 -5.53 21.26 -4.67
C PRO A 82 -4.55 22.10 -3.83
N GLU A 83 -4.44 21.78 -2.55
CA GLU A 83 -3.41 22.25 -1.64
C GLU A 83 -2.65 21.06 -1.08
N THR A 84 -1.34 21.01 -1.30
CA THR A 84 -0.49 19.89 -0.85
C THR A 84 -0.38 19.84 0.67
N MET A 85 -0.71 18.67 1.22
CA MET A 85 -0.59 18.37 2.65
C MET A 85 0.73 17.68 2.98
N GLY A 86 1.27 16.91 2.05
CA GLY A 86 2.53 16.19 2.24
C GLY A 86 2.86 15.25 1.09
N VAL A 87 4.08 14.75 1.12
CA VAL A 87 4.59 13.71 0.21
C VAL A 87 5.01 12.53 1.08
N ILE A 88 4.54 11.33 0.76
CA ILE A 88 4.69 10.14 1.60
C ILE A 88 5.08 8.97 0.70
N ASP A 89 6.13 8.25 1.11
CA ASP A 89 6.47 6.96 0.52
C ASP A 89 5.60 5.87 1.15
N PHE A 90 5.02 5.03 0.30
CA PHE A 90 4.22 3.88 0.69
C PHE A 90 4.84 2.59 0.18
N VAL A 91 5.07 1.64 1.07
CA VAL A 91 5.49 0.28 0.72
C VAL A 91 4.27 -0.55 0.35
N TYR A 92 4.34 -1.21 -0.79
CA TYR A 92 3.31 -2.08 -1.33
C TYR A 92 3.57 -3.55 -1.00
N ASP A 93 2.67 -4.17 -0.23
CA ASP A 93 2.63 -5.61 -0.02
C ASP A 93 1.64 -6.25 -0.99
N ALA A 94 2.14 -6.76 -2.11
CA ALA A 94 1.35 -7.38 -3.16
C ALA A 94 0.59 -8.64 -2.69
N ARG A 95 1.06 -9.34 -1.64
CA ARG A 95 0.37 -10.53 -1.12
C ARG A 95 -0.87 -10.13 -0.32
N LYS A 96 -0.79 -9.02 0.40
CA LYS A 96 -1.90 -8.49 1.19
C LYS A 96 -2.77 -7.49 0.43
N GLN A 97 -2.30 -7.05 -0.74
CA GLN A 97 -2.89 -5.95 -1.50
C GLN A 97 -3.04 -4.71 -0.60
N THR A 98 -1.95 -4.32 0.07
CA THR A 98 -1.94 -3.17 0.99
C THR A 98 -0.79 -2.24 0.69
N ILE A 99 -1.00 -0.94 0.85
CA ILE A 99 0.05 0.05 0.94
C ILE A 99 0.13 0.61 2.36
N THR A 100 1.34 0.79 2.88
CA THR A 100 1.57 1.38 4.21
C THR A 100 2.65 2.45 4.14
N GLY A 101 2.39 3.58 4.78
CA GLY A 101 3.31 4.71 4.88
C GLY A 101 3.29 5.31 6.28
N GLU A 102 4.27 6.13 6.58
CA GLU A 102 4.36 6.87 7.83
C GLU A 102 4.54 8.36 7.51
N PHE A 103 3.80 9.20 8.22
CA PHE A 103 3.91 10.65 8.07
C PHE A 103 4.12 11.30 9.43
N LYS A 104 5.12 12.16 9.49
CA LYS A 104 5.47 12.92 10.68
C LYS A 104 5.79 14.36 10.33
N ASN A 105 5.17 15.28 11.04
CA ASN A 105 5.52 16.70 11.01
C ASN A 105 5.46 17.27 12.45
N SER A 106 5.52 18.60 12.59
CA SER A 106 5.46 19.26 13.90
C SER A 106 4.12 19.13 14.63
N ARG A 107 3.04 18.68 13.95
CA ARG A 107 1.68 18.60 14.48
C ARG A 107 1.19 17.17 14.68
N VAL A 108 1.60 16.24 13.82
CA VAL A 108 1.09 14.87 13.82
C VAL A 108 2.21 13.87 13.55
N HIS A 109 2.03 12.68 14.11
CA HIS A 109 2.80 11.48 13.78
C HIS A 109 1.79 10.34 13.58
N VAL A 110 1.66 9.85 12.36
CA VAL A 110 0.63 8.88 11.98
C VAL A 110 1.19 7.79 11.07
N SER A 111 0.65 6.58 11.19
CA SER A 111 0.73 5.58 10.12
C SER A 111 -0.49 5.72 9.20
N LEU A 112 -0.28 5.50 7.91
CA LEU A 112 -1.30 5.47 6.88
C LEU A 112 -1.33 4.06 6.32
N GLU A 113 -2.49 3.41 6.39
CA GLU A 113 -2.65 2.02 5.99
C GLU A 113 -3.88 1.90 5.10
N PHE A 114 -3.69 1.41 3.88
CA PHE A 114 -4.77 1.22 2.91
C PHE A 114 -4.73 -0.16 2.28
N VAL A 115 -5.92 -0.70 2.00
CA VAL A 115 -6.15 -1.88 1.17
C VAL A 115 -6.43 -1.42 -0.25
N VAL A 116 -5.82 -2.10 -1.21
CA VAL A 116 -6.01 -1.93 -2.65
C VAL A 116 -7.08 -2.92 -3.11
N LYS A 117 -8.16 -2.41 -3.70
CA LYS A 117 -9.29 -3.21 -4.22
C LYS A 117 -9.62 -2.75 -5.64
N GLY A 118 -8.86 -3.25 -6.62
CA GLY A 118 -8.95 -2.74 -7.99
C GLY A 118 -8.67 -1.24 -8.04
N ASP A 119 -9.64 -0.47 -8.50
CA ASP A 119 -9.55 0.99 -8.58
C ASP A 119 -9.99 1.71 -7.29
N THR A 120 -10.14 1.01 -6.15
CA THR A 120 -10.42 1.64 -4.86
C THR A 120 -9.26 1.46 -3.88
N LEU A 121 -8.85 2.54 -3.20
CA LEU A 121 -8.04 2.48 -1.98
C LEU A 121 -8.92 2.81 -0.78
N GLU A 122 -8.90 1.95 0.24
CA GLU A 122 -9.69 2.13 1.45
C GLU A 122 -8.86 1.84 2.70
N GLY A 123 -8.95 2.69 3.71
CA GLY A 123 -8.21 2.50 4.95
C GLY A 123 -8.29 3.70 5.88
N GLY A 124 -7.19 4.01 6.55
CA GLY A 124 -7.21 5.06 7.56
C GLY A 124 -5.85 5.49 8.05
N PHE A 125 -5.88 6.58 8.82
CA PHE A 125 -4.70 7.12 9.50
C PHE A 125 -4.81 6.76 10.97
N TYR A 126 -3.71 6.33 11.56
CA TYR A 126 -3.63 5.95 12.97
C TYR A 126 -2.54 6.77 13.64
N SER A 127 -2.86 7.45 14.73
CA SER A 127 -1.88 8.19 15.51
C SER A 127 -0.83 7.24 16.08
N LEU A 128 0.40 7.71 16.14
CA LEU A 128 1.50 6.98 16.74
C LEU A 128 1.96 7.70 18.02
N PRO A 129 2.34 6.95 19.07
CA PRO A 129 2.42 5.48 19.13
C PRO A 129 1.11 4.78 19.52
N ASP A 130 0.07 5.52 19.91
CA ASP A 130 -1.13 5.01 20.57
C ASP A 130 -2.12 4.26 19.65
N ARG A 131 -1.88 4.25 18.34
CA ARG A 131 -2.67 3.56 17.31
C ARG A 131 -4.15 3.94 17.28
N THR A 132 -4.49 5.14 17.76
CA THR A 132 -5.87 5.61 17.68
C THR A 132 -6.20 6.01 16.25
N GLN A 133 -7.31 5.52 15.69
CA GLN A 133 -7.72 5.93 14.36
C GLN A 133 -8.09 7.43 14.36
N VAL A 134 -7.44 8.18 13.48
CA VAL A 134 -7.66 9.62 13.29
C VAL A 134 -8.65 9.84 12.16
N ARG A 135 -8.47 9.11 11.06
CA ARG A 135 -9.25 9.27 9.83
C ARG A 135 -9.62 7.94 9.20
N ARG A 136 -10.75 7.93 8.50
CA ARG A 136 -11.11 6.93 7.49
C ARG A 136 -10.94 7.57 6.13
N VAL A 137 -10.33 6.84 5.21
CA VAL A 137 -10.09 7.31 3.84
C VAL A 137 -10.65 6.31 2.87
N LYS A 138 -11.32 6.83 1.83
CA LYS A 138 -11.74 6.05 0.67
C LYS A 138 -11.56 6.90 -0.57
N VAL A 139 -10.68 6.46 -1.46
CA VAL A 139 -10.41 7.13 -2.74
C VAL A 139 -10.57 6.15 -3.88
N GLN A 140 -10.99 6.66 -5.03
CA GLN A 140 -11.16 5.92 -6.27
C GLN A 140 -10.11 6.40 -7.27
N LYS A 141 -9.55 5.49 -8.07
CA LYS A 141 -8.68 5.85 -9.17
C LYS A 141 -9.45 6.67 -10.20
N ASP A 142 -8.86 7.78 -10.61
CA ASP A 142 -9.40 8.60 -11.68
C ASP A 142 -9.32 7.83 -13.01
N LYS A 143 -10.29 8.08 -13.91
CA LYS A 143 -10.39 7.43 -15.22
C LYS A 143 -9.42 8.00 -16.24
#